data_AF-A0A7X9KYZ9-F1
#
_entry.id   AF-A0A7X9KYZ9-F1
#
_cell.length_a   1.000
_cell.length_b   1.000
_cell.length_c   1.000
_cell.angle_alpha   90.00
_cell.angle_beta   90.00
_cell.angle_gamma   90.00
#
_symmetry.space_group_name_H-M   'P 1'
#
loop_
_entity.id
_entity.type
_entity.pdbx_description
1 polymer ?
#
loop_
_entity_poly.entity_id
_entity_poly.type
_entity_poly.pdbx_seq_one_letter_code
_entity_poly.pdbx_strand_id
1 'polypeptide(L)'
;MNNIVCTSCNENIQVNLEKVQGNLFCPYCGNIVDLDLNNKSCSLEREIQLKIDDIMDKRDPVIIFNELSSLETEHPNSLAVQKALLLQGNLHLRSSKKLNYFVIHCYLLNLFLEPDIFNKNKRQEIIEELTNSPRLQKCISLSSNPNNFLREYYIEISERFIELFLLGSSKYMRTFFGITQTKKASKYLAYPTRKIINNIFESKDIDLSYKKVLMKAFYIAFGNKLENDYSYLNEELNTDTLTILRDDFPMVF
;
A
#
# COMPACT_ATOMS: atom_id res chain seq x y z
N MET A 1 -19.98 -11.01 15.84
CA MET A 1 -19.96 -11.90 14.65
C MET A 1 -18.52 -12.12 14.30
N ASN A 2 -18.13 -13.37 14.15
CA ASN A 2 -16.76 -13.76 13.83
C ASN A 2 -16.69 -14.04 12.33
N ASN A 3 -15.62 -13.58 11.68
CA ASN A 3 -15.30 -13.95 10.31
C ASN A 3 -14.46 -15.23 10.34
N ILE A 4 -14.92 -16.24 9.61
CA ILE A 4 -14.24 -17.53 9.49
C ILE A 4 -14.03 -17.81 8.02
N VAL A 5 -12.84 -18.30 7.65
CA VAL A 5 -12.53 -18.60 6.25
C VAL A 5 -12.74 -20.10 6.01
N CYS A 6 -13.49 -20.44 4.96
CA CYS A 6 -13.60 -21.82 4.53
C CYS A 6 -12.30 -22.29 3.87
N THR A 7 -11.65 -23.33 4.40
CA THR A 7 -10.39 -23.87 3.85
C THR A 7 -10.54 -24.53 2.47
N SER A 8 -11.77 -24.81 2.02
CA SER A 8 -12.02 -25.43 0.71
C SER A 8 -12.31 -24.43 -0.40
N CYS A 9 -12.96 -23.31 -0.10
CA CYS A 9 -13.34 -22.32 -1.12
C CYS A 9 -12.85 -20.90 -0.81
N ASN A 10 -12.09 -20.71 0.28
CA ASN A 10 -11.53 -19.44 0.76
C ASN A 10 -12.55 -18.31 0.99
N GLU A 11 -13.85 -18.62 1.03
CA GLU A 11 -14.87 -17.61 1.30
C GLU A 11 -14.98 -17.26 2.78
N ASN A 12 -15.27 -15.97 3.03
CA ASN A 12 -15.51 -15.44 4.36
C ASN A 12 -16.94 -15.73 4.82
N ILE A 13 -17.07 -16.32 5.99
CA ILE A 13 -18.34 -16.70 6.61
C ILE A 13 -18.51 -15.89 7.89
N GLN A 14 -19.57 -15.08 7.93
CA GLN A 14 -19.95 -14.37 9.15
C GLN A 14 -20.82 -15.28 10.01
N VAL A 15 -20.29 -15.74 11.13
CA VAL A 15 -21.01 -16.60 12.06
C VAL A 15 -20.95 -16.08 13.48
N ASN A 16 -22.03 -16.28 14.22
CA ASN A 16 -22.02 -16.07 15.66
C ASN A 16 -21.62 -17.39 16.33
N LEU A 17 -20.36 -17.49 16.75
CA LEU A 17 -19.80 -18.70 17.38
C LEU A 17 -20.60 -19.18 18.59
N GLU A 18 -21.21 -18.27 19.35
CA GLU A 18 -22.03 -18.60 20.52
C GLU A 18 -23.32 -19.37 20.16
N LYS A 19 -23.74 -19.30 18.89
CA LYS A 19 -24.96 -19.95 18.38
C LYS A 19 -24.68 -21.20 17.55
N VAL A 20 -23.41 -21.55 17.32
CA VAL A 20 -23.05 -22.74 16.55
C VAL A 20 -23.12 -23.96 17.47
N GLN A 21 -24.08 -24.85 17.22
CA GLN A 21 -24.16 -26.16 17.86
C GLN A 21 -23.82 -27.23 16.82
N GLY A 22 -22.67 -27.90 16.98
CA GLY A 22 -22.18 -28.94 16.05
C GLY A 22 -21.27 -28.40 14.95
N ASN A 23 -21.11 -29.19 13.87
CA ASN A 23 -20.23 -28.85 12.76
C ASN A 23 -20.77 -27.63 11.99
N LEU A 24 -19.92 -26.62 11.80
CA LEU A 24 -20.23 -25.49 10.94
C LEU A 24 -20.02 -25.91 9.47
N PHE A 25 -21.00 -25.62 8.60
CA PHE A 25 -20.88 -25.88 7.17
C PHE A 25 -20.72 -24.56 6.42
N CYS A 26 -19.86 -24.57 5.39
CA CYS A 26 -19.69 -23.43 4.51
C CYS A 26 -20.96 -23.25 3.66
N PRO A 27 -21.62 -22.08 3.68
CA PRO A 27 -22.83 -21.84 2.89
C PRO A 27 -22.55 -21.80 1.38
N TYR A 28 -21.30 -21.62 0.97
CA TYR A 28 -20.91 -21.49 -0.44
C TYR A 28 -20.53 -22.82 -1.09
N CYS A 29 -19.87 -23.72 -0.35
CA CYS A 29 -19.35 -24.97 -0.92
C CYS A 29 -19.82 -26.24 -0.20
N GLY A 30 -20.55 -26.12 0.91
CA GLY A 30 -21.10 -27.25 1.66
C GLY A 30 -20.08 -28.05 2.48
N ASN A 31 -18.79 -27.71 2.45
CA ASN A 31 -17.77 -28.38 3.27
C ASN A 31 -17.82 -27.97 4.74
N ILE A 32 -17.40 -28.89 5.61
CA ILE A 32 -17.27 -28.64 7.05
C ILE A 32 -16.14 -27.63 7.27
N VAL A 33 -16.44 -26.60 8.04
CA VAL A 33 -15.51 -25.56 8.46
C VAL A 33 -14.92 -25.98 9.80
N ASP A 34 -13.62 -26.25 9.81
CA ASP A 34 -12.89 -26.56 11.02
C ASP A 34 -12.62 -25.27 11.81
N LEU A 35 -13.35 -25.13 12.92
CA LEU A 35 -13.27 -23.98 13.82
C LEU A 35 -11.95 -23.95 14.60
N ASP A 36 -11.39 -25.10 14.95
CA ASP A 36 -10.14 -25.19 15.71
C ASP A 36 -8.94 -24.81 14.84
N LEU A 37 -8.94 -25.24 13.57
CA LEU A 37 -7.95 -24.80 12.59
C LEU A 37 -8.07 -23.30 12.32
N ASN A 38 -9.28 -22.76 12.17
CA ASN A 38 -9.47 -21.32 11.99
C ASN A 38 -8.98 -20.51 13.20
N ASN A 39 -9.27 -20.96 14.42
CA ASN A 39 -8.79 -20.31 15.65
C ASN A 39 -7.26 -20.34 15.74
N LYS A 40 -6.64 -21.49 15.42
CA LYS A 40 -5.17 -21.62 15.39
C LYS A 40 -4.54 -20.73 14.32
N SER A 41 -5.07 -20.71 13.10
CA SER A 41 -4.58 -19.83 12.03
C SER A 41 -4.70 -18.36 12.42
N CYS A 42 -5.84 -17.94 12.98
CA CYS A 42 -6.03 -16.58 13.46
C CYS A 42 -5.02 -16.22 14.57
N SER A 43 -4.72 -17.16 15.48
CA SER A 43 -3.73 -16.95 16.54
C SER A 43 -2.29 -16.83 16.00
N LEU A 44 -1.93 -17.64 15.00
CA LEU A 44 -0.62 -17.63 14.38
C LEU A 44 -0.40 -16.35 13.55
N GLU A 45 -1.38 -15.94 12.76
CA GLU A 45 -1.32 -14.69 11.99
C GLU A 45 -1.13 -13.48 12.91
N ARG A 46 -1.82 -13.47 14.06
CA ARG A 46 -1.64 -12.43 15.08
C ARG A 46 -0.24 -12.44 15.68
N GLU A 47 0.31 -13.61 15.98
CA GLU A 47 1.68 -13.73 16.50
C GLU A 47 2.71 -13.22 15.48
N ILE A 48 2.55 -13.58 14.21
CA ILE A 48 3.41 -13.10 13.12
C ILE A 48 3.31 -11.58 13.00
N GLN A 49 2.10 -11.02 13.06
CA GLN A 49 1.91 -9.56 13.01
C GLN A 49 2.61 -8.84 14.18
N LEU A 50 2.48 -9.36 15.40
CA LEU A 50 3.17 -8.77 16.57
C LEU A 50 4.70 -8.80 16.42
N LYS A 51 5.25 -9.88 15.85
CA LYS A 51 6.69 -9.94 15.54
C LYS A 51 7.08 -8.91 14.47
N ILE A 52 6.27 -8.75 13.42
CA ILE A 52 6.51 -7.73 12.39
C ILE A 52 6.52 -6.34 13.03
N ASP A 53 5.55 -6.03 13.89
CA ASP A 53 5.45 -4.73 14.55
C ASP A 53 6.70 -4.44 15.41
N ASP A 54 7.16 -5.41 16.22
CA ASP A 54 8.41 -5.30 17.00
C ASP A 54 9.66 -5.11 16.12
N ILE A 55 9.72 -5.81 14.98
CA ILE A 55 10.80 -5.64 14.00
C ILE A 55 10.75 -4.22 13.41
N MET A 56 9.57 -3.73 13.03
CA MET A 56 9.39 -2.44 12.35
C MET A 56 9.66 -1.23 13.27
N ASP A 57 9.56 -1.39 14.59
CA ASP A 57 9.92 -0.36 15.57
C ASP A 57 11.45 -0.11 15.66
N LYS A 58 12.26 -0.99 15.05
CA LYS A 58 13.72 -0.84 15.03
C LYS A 58 14.14 0.30 14.11
N ARG A 59 15.23 0.99 14.47
CA ARG A 59 15.73 2.14 13.70
C ARG A 59 16.61 1.78 12.50
N ASP A 60 17.24 0.61 12.51
CA ASP A 60 18.20 0.20 11.47
C ASP A 60 17.51 -0.67 10.40
N PRO A 61 17.41 -0.19 9.14
CA PRO A 61 16.84 -0.95 8.04
C PRO A 61 17.54 -2.25 7.71
N VAL A 62 18.84 -2.39 8.03
CA VAL A 62 19.58 -3.64 7.83
C VAL A 62 19.10 -4.70 8.81
N ILE A 63 18.93 -4.32 10.08
CA ILE A 63 18.40 -5.20 11.13
C ILE A 63 16.97 -5.60 10.78
N ILE A 64 16.12 -4.63 10.42
CA ILE A 64 14.75 -4.88 9.97
C ILE A 64 14.73 -5.92 8.83
N PHE A 65 15.53 -5.71 7.78
CA PHE A 65 15.54 -6.61 6.63
C PHE A 65 16.01 -8.03 6.98
N ASN A 66 17.06 -8.17 7.78
CA ASN A 66 17.59 -9.48 8.17
C ASN A 66 16.57 -10.27 9.00
N GLU A 67 15.89 -9.61 9.93
CA GLU A 67 14.88 -10.26 10.77
C GLU A 67 13.61 -10.60 9.97
N LEU A 68 13.13 -9.70 9.11
CA LEU A 68 12.02 -10.01 8.20
C LEU A 68 12.38 -11.16 7.23
N SER A 69 13.62 -11.24 6.75
CA SER A 69 14.09 -12.34 5.89
C SER A 69 14.17 -13.68 6.64
N SER A 70 14.54 -13.63 7.92
CA SER A 70 14.52 -14.81 8.78
C SER A 70 13.07 -15.28 8.99
N LEU A 71 12.16 -14.34 9.26
CA LEU A 71 10.72 -14.61 9.40
C LEU A 71 10.09 -15.11 8.09
N GLU A 72 10.56 -14.65 6.93
CA GLU A 72 10.15 -15.18 5.61
C GLU A 72 10.58 -16.64 5.44
N THR A 73 11.74 -17.03 5.97
CA THR A 73 12.21 -18.42 5.93
C THR A 73 11.34 -19.33 6.79
N GLU A 74 10.89 -18.84 7.96
CA GLU A 74 9.99 -19.56 8.87
C GLU A 74 8.54 -19.60 8.35
N HIS A 75 8.09 -18.53 7.71
CA HIS A 75 6.70 -18.33 7.27
C HIS A 75 6.61 -17.84 5.81
N PRO A 76 7.05 -18.64 4.82
CA PRO A 76 7.18 -18.19 3.41
C PRO A 76 5.86 -17.82 2.74
N ASN A 77 4.74 -18.33 3.25
CA ASN A 77 3.39 -18.07 2.72
C ASN A 77 2.60 -17.06 3.57
N SER A 78 3.25 -16.38 4.53
CA SER A 78 2.61 -15.30 5.28
C SER A 78 2.51 -14.04 4.42
N LEU A 79 1.29 -13.63 4.09
CA LEU A 79 1.03 -12.37 3.38
C LEU A 79 1.62 -11.16 4.13
N ALA A 80 1.50 -11.14 5.47
CA ALA A 80 1.98 -10.04 6.29
C ALA A 80 3.51 -9.87 6.16
N VAL A 81 4.26 -10.98 6.21
CA VAL A 81 5.73 -10.97 6.04
C VAL A 81 6.12 -10.48 4.65
N GLN A 82 5.46 -11.04 3.61
CA GLN A 82 5.71 -10.67 2.22
C GLN A 82 5.42 -9.18 1.96
N LYS A 83 4.32 -8.65 2.52
CA LYS A 83 3.94 -7.24 2.46
C LYS A 83 4.96 -6.35 3.18
N ALA A 84 5.41 -6.74 4.38
CA ALA A 84 6.42 -5.98 5.13
C ALA A 84 7.74 -5.87 4.36
N LEU A 85 8.22 -6.97 3.77
CA LEU A 85 9.41 -6.97 2.90
C LEU A 85 9.22 -6.14 1.64
N LEU A 86 8.04 -6.21 1.00
CA LEU A 86 7.71 -5.39 -0.17
C LEU A 86 7.81 -3.89 0.15
N LEU A 87 7.24 -3.45 1.27
CA LEU A 87 7.24 -2.06 1.70
C LEU A 87 8.59 -1.57 2.22
N GLN A 88 9.41 -2.48 2.76
CA GLN A 88 10.78 -2.19 3.14
C GLN A 88 11.66 -1.97 1.91
N GLY A 89 11.38 -2.69 0.82
CA GLY A 89 12.12 -2.60 -0.43
C GLY A 89 13.63 -2.73 -0.22
N ASN A 90 14.39 -1.76 -0.75
CA ASN A 90 15.84 -1.79 -0.74
C ASN A 90 16.47 -0.91 0.35
N LEU A 91 15.73 -0.47 1.36
CA LEU A 91 16.25 0.45 2.39
C LEU A 91 17.50 -0.07 3.12
N HIS A 92 17.65 -1.39 3.23
CA HIS A 92 18.83 -2.04 3.81
C HIS A 92 20.12 -1.82 2.98
N LEU A 93 19.99 -1.49 1.69
CA LEU A 93 21.10 -1.15 0.79
C LEU A 93 21.50 0.34 0.87
N ARG A 94 20.90 1.12 1.78
CA ARG A 94 21.22 2.54 1.91
C ARG A 94 22.70 2.74 2.27
N SER A 95 23.32 3.74 1.66
CA SER A 95 24.68 4.16 2.01
C SER A 95 24.65 5.44 2.82
N SER A 96 25.38 5.50 3.93
CA SER A 96 25.57 6.73 4.71
C SER A 96 26.41 7.78 3.99
N LYS A 97 27.17 7.38 2.96
CA LYS A 97 28.10 8.26 2.22
C LYS A 97 27.44 8.94 1.02
N LYS A 98 26.40 8.34 0.44
CA LYS A 98 25.72 8.85 -0.75
C LYS A 98 24.22 8.77 -0.57
N LEU A 99 23.58 9.93 -0.60
CA LEU A 99 22.12 10.04 -0.57
C LEU A 99 21.55 9.44 -1.85
N ASN A 100 20.79 8.36 -1.70
CA ASN A 100 20.13 7.67 -2.81
C ASN A 100 18.69 7.34 -2.40
N TYR A 101 17.71 8.09 -2.92
CA TYR A 101 16.31 7.86 -2.58
C TYR A 101 15.68 6.65 -3.28
N PHE A 102 16.31 6.10 -4.32
CA PHE A 102 15.80 4.91 -5.04
C PHE A 102 15.74 3.65 -4.16
N VAL A 103 16.39 3.66 -2.99
CA VAL A 103 16.29 2.56 -2.02
C VAL A 103 14.98 2.60 -1.22
N ILE A 104 14.28 3.74 -1.21
CA ILE A 104 13.03 3.95 -0.48
C ILE A 104 11.88 3.60 -1.41
N HIS A 105 11.11 2.57 -1.04
CA HIS A 105 10.08 1.99 -1.91
C HIS A 105 9.06 3.00 -2.43
N CYS A 106 8.54 3.88 -1.56
CA CYS A 106 7.56 4.88 -1.97
C CYS A 106 8.14 5.94 -2.94
N TYR A 107 9.47 6.08 -3.05
CA TYR A 107 10.11 7.02 -3.99
C TYR A 107 9.85 6.66 -5.46
N LEU A 108 9.39 5.44 -5.76
CA LEU A 108 8.90 5.06 -7.09
C LEU A 108 7.83 6.04 -7.61
N LEU A 109 7.01 6.61 -6.72
CA LEU A 109 5.98 7.60 -7.08
C LEU A 109 6.56 8.95 -7.53
N ASN A 110 7.85 9.22 -7.28
CA ASN A 110 8.51 10.42 -7.78
C ASN A 110 8.56 10.45 -9.32
N LEU A 111 8.42 9.30 -9.98
CA LEU A 111 8.21 9.22 -11.43
C LEU A 111 7.06 10.10 -11.90
N PHE A 112 5.97 10.16 -11.14
CA PHE A 112 4.79 10.95 -11.50
C PHE A 112 4.89 12.40 -11.02
N LEU A 113 5.72 12.69 -10.03
CA LEU A 113 5.94 14.06 -9.58
C LEU A 113 6.90 14.81 -10.51
N GLU A 114 8.00 14.16 -10.90
CA GLU A 114 9.08 14.74 -11.70
C GLU A 114 9.58 13.77 -12.79
N PRO A 115 8.73 13.44 -13.78
CA PRO A 115 9.06 12.45 -14.81
C PRO A 115 10.35 12.76 -15.57
N ASP A 116 10.65 14.04 -15.77
CA ASP A 116 11.78 14.52 -16.58
C ASP A 116 13.16 14.16 -15.99
N ILE A 117 13.23 13.82 -14.70
CA ILE A 117 14.46 13.37 -14.04
C ILE A 117 14.85 11.96 -14.50
N PHE A 118 13.88 11.17 -14.99
CA PHE A 118 14.07 9.77 -15.34
C PHE A 118 14.21 9.59 -16.85
N ASN A 119 15.28 8.93 -17.28
CA ASN A 119 15.38 8.44 -18.65
C ASN A 119 14.39 7.30 -18.92
N LYS A 120 14.12 7.00 -20.19
CA LYS A 120 13.12 6.01 -20.61
C LYS A 120 13.30 4.64 -19.94
N ASN A 121 14.54 4.13 -19.87
CA ASN A 121 14.83 2.83 -19.27
C ASN A 121 14.47 2.82 -17.78
N LYS A 122 14.86 3.86 -17.04
CA LYS A 122 14.56 3.97 -15.62
C LYS A 122 13.06 4.12 -15.36
N ARG A 123 12.33 4.83 -16.22
CA ARG A 123 10.86 4.91 -16.13
C ARG A 123 10.24 3.52 -16.23
N GLN A 124 10.67 2.72 -17.20
CA GLN A 124 10.18 1.36 -17.40
C GLN A 124 10.50 0.45 -16.21
N GLU A 125 11.72 0.52 -15.66
CA GLU A 125 12.09 -0.22 -14.44
C GLU A 125 11.19 0.14 -13.25
N ILE A 126 10.89 1.42 -13.05
CA ILE A 126 10.03 1.89 -11.95
C ILE A 126 8.59 1.40 -12.13
N ILE A 127 8.08 1.46 -13.36
CA ILE A 127 6.72 0.99 -13.67
C ILE A 127 6.61 -0.52 -13.46
N GLU A 128 7.61 -1.27 -13.91
CA GLU A 128 7.67 -2.72 -13.70
C GLU A 128 7.72 -3.05 -12.21
N GLU A 129 8.53 -2.33 -11.43
CA GLU A 129 8.58 -2.50 -9.97
C GLU A 129 7.24 -2.17 -9.28
N LEU A 130 6.53 -1.13 -9.76
CA LEU A 130 5.24 -0.72 -9.21
C LEU A 130 4.08 -1.67 -9.51
N THR A 131 4.17 -2.44 -10.61
CA THR A 131 3.03 -3.21 -11.14
C THR A 131 3.26 -4.72 -11.17
N ASN A 132 4.50 -5.14 -11.43
CA ASN A 132 4.85 -6.52 -11.78
C ASN A 132 6.06 -7.06 -11.01
N SER A 133 6.51 -6.41 -9.93
CA SER A 133 7.63 -6.95 -9.15
C SER A 133 7.31 -8.36 -8.63
N PRO A 134 8.29 -9.29 -8.61
CA PRO A 134 8.05 -10.66 -8.17
C PRO A 134 7.42 -10.76 -6.77
N ARG A 135 7.80 -9.85 -5.86
CA ARG A 135 7.27 -9.81 -4.50
C ARG A 135 5.85 -9.25 -4.44
N LEU A 136 5.51 -8.24 -5.26
CA LEU A 136 4.13 -7.77 -5.40
C LEU A 136 3.22 -8.90 -5.90
N GLN A 137 3.64 -9.62 -6.93
CA GLN A 137 2.90 -10.76 -7.48
C GLN A 137 2.75 -11.90 -6.46
N LYS A 138 3.79 -12.16 -5.66
CA LYS A 138 3.72 -13.10 -4.53
C LYS A 138 2.68 -12.66 -3.50
N CYS A 139 2.64 -11.38 -3.12
CA CYS A 139 1.62 -10.89 -2.18
C CYS A 139 0.20 -11.00 -2.76
N ILE A 140 0.02 -10.63 -4.03
CA ILE A 140 -1.26 -10.74 -4.74
C ILE A 140 -1.78 -12.19 -4.71
N SER A 141 -0.92 -13.16 -5.03
CA SER A 141 -1.28 -14.59 -5.03
C SER A 141 -1.54 -15.18 -3.65
N LEU A 142 -0.97 -14.61 -2.59
CA LEU A 142 -1.24 -15.01 -1.20
C LEU A 142 -2.48 -14.33 -0.60
N SER A 143 -2.99 -13.27 -1.24
CA SER A 143 -4.14 -12.52 -0.74
C SER A 143 -5.46 -13.24 -1.05
N SER A 144 -6.35 -13.29 -0.06
CA SER A 144 -7.73 -13.73 -0.25
C SER A 144 -8.56 -12.75 -1.09
N ASN A 145 -8.15 -11.47 -1.13
CA ASN A 145 -8.73 -10.45 -1.98
C ASN A 145 -7.62 -9.63 -2.65
N PRO A 146 -7.16 -10.04 -3.85
CA PRO A 146 -6.12 -9.36 -4.63
C PRO A 146 -6.36 -7.86 -4.83
N ASN A 147 -7.60 -7.49 -5.14
CA ASN A 147 -7.97 -6.09 -5.41
C ASN A 147 -7.87 -5.23 -4.16
N ASN A 148 -8.33 -5.74 -3.03
CA ASN A 148 -8.23 -5.02 -1.76
C ASN A 148 -6.76 -4.88 -1.34
N PHE A 149 -5.97 -5.94 -1.45
CA PHE A 149 -4.54 -5.90 -1.16
C PHE A 149 -3.83 -4.82 -2.00
N LEU A 150 -4.07 -4.81 -3.32
CA LEU A 150 -3.42 -3.84 -4.21
C LEU A 150 -3.82 -2.41 -3.87
N ARG A 151 -5.09 -2.18 -3.53
CA ARG A 151 -5.59 -0.86 -3.10
C ARG A 151 -4.90 -0.41 -1.80
N GLU A 152 -4.85 -1.27 -0.79
CA GLU A 152 -4.18 -0.98 0.49
C GLU A 152 -2.69 -0.72 0.32
N TYR A 153 -2.01 -1.56 -0.48
CA TYR A 153 -0.60 -1.38 -0.80
C TYR A 153 -0.33 -0.01 -1.44
N TYR A 154 -1.13 0.37 -2.44
CA TYR A 154 -0.97 1.68 -3.09
C TYR A 154 -1.30 2.86 -2.17
N ILE A 155 -2.29 2.72 -1.27
CA ILE A 155 -2.59 3.74 -0.27
C ILE A 155 -1.36 3.91 0.64
N GLU A 156 -0.82 2.81 1.14
CA GLU A 156 0.31 2.83 2.08
C GLU A 156 1.58 3.44 1.49
N ILE A 157 1.97 3.07 0.26
CA ILE A 157 3.12 3.71 -0.40
C ILE A 157 2.85 5.19 -0.72
N SER A 158 1.61 5.56 -1.05
CA SER A 158 1.24 6.94 -1.33
C SER A 158 1.29 7.81 -0.07
N GLU A 159 0.78 7.30 1.05
CA GLU A 159 0.84 7.95 2.35
C GLU A 159 2.28 8.20 2.79
N ARG A 160 3.14 7.18 2.67
CA ARG A 160 4.58 7.31 2.98
C ARG A 160 5.26 8.31 2.04
N PHE A 161 4.87 8.36 0.77
CA PHE A 161 5.42 9.33 -0.18
C PHE A 161 5.03 10.76 0.18
N ILE A 162 3.75 11.00 0.47
CA ILE A 162 3.24 12.32 0.89
C ILE A 162 3.98 12.78 2.16
N GLU A 163 4.12 11.89 3.14
CA GLU A 163 4.82 12.19 4.38
C GLU A 163 6.30 12.54 4.18
N LEU A 164 7.05 11.70 3.48
CA LEU A 164 8.50 11.86 3.36
C LEU A 164 8.90 12.92 2.31
N PHE A 165 8.24 12.94 1.16
CA PHE A 165 8.70 13.71 -0.01
C PHE A 165 7.85 14.94 -0.34
N LEU A 166 6.62 15.04 0.17
CA LEU A 166 5.82 16.25 0.03
C LEU A 166 5.85 17.09 1.31
N LEU A 167 5.37 16.54 2.43
CA LEU A 167 5.35 17.23 3.74
C LEU A 167 6.78 17.51 4.25
N GLY A 168 7.71 16.58 4.05
CA GLY A 168 9.12 16.74 4.41
C GLY A 168 9.92 17.67 3.50
N SER A 169 9.35 18.15 2.38
CA SER A 169 10.09 18.91 1.36
C SER A 169 9.85 20.41 1.47
N SER A 170 10.93 21.18 1.62
CA SER A 170 10.89 22.66 1.57
C SER A 170 10.54 23.21 0.18
N LYS A 171 10.55 22.37 -0.87
CA LYS A 171 10.09 22.75 -2.21
C LYS A 171 8.56 22.85 -2.27
N TYR A 172 7.87 21.94 -1.59
CA TYR A 172 6.40 21.84 -1.64
C TYR A 172 5.74 22.45 -0.41
N MET A 173 6.41 22.41 0.73
CA MET A 173 5.96 23.05 1.96
C MET A 173 6.65 24.39 2.17
N ARG A 174 5.88 25.38 2.64
CA ARG A 174 6.47 26.67 3.04
C ARG A 174 7.09 26.56 4.44
N THR A 175 8.39 26.77 4.49
CA THR A 175 9.17 26.88 5.73
C THR A 175 9.49 28.34 6.02
N PHE A 176 9.23 28.82 7.24
CA PHE A 176 9.59 30.16 7.68
C PHE A 176 10.45 30.03 8.95
N PHE A 177 11.67 30.57 8.94
CA PHE A 177 12.66 30.40 10.02
C PHE A 177 12.87 28.94 10.48
N GLY A 178 12.88 27.99 9.55
CA GLY A 178 13.06 26.56 9.88
C GLY A 178 11.80 25.87 10.43
N ILE A 179 10.67 26.58 10.57
CA ILE A 179 9.39 26.01 11.00
C ILE A 179 8.50 25.82 9.77
N THR A 180 8.05 24.58 9.55
CA THR A 180 7.12 24.23 8.48
C THR A 180 5.67 24.52 8.91
N GLN A 181 4.91 25.26 8.09
CA GLN A 181 3.51 25.57 8.39
C GLN A 181 2.58 24.42 7.95
N THR A 182 2.29 23.49 8.86
CA THR A 182 1.42 22.33 8.60
C THR A 182 -0.06 22.69 8.46
N LYS A 183 -0.54 23.76 9.10
CA LYS A 183 -1.96 24.20 9.04
C LYS A 183 -2.49 24.50 7.63
N LYS A 184 -1.60 24.73 6.66
CA LYS A 184 -1.94 25.01 5.25
C LYS A 184 -1.41 23.92 4.31
N ALA A 185 -1.07 22.75 4.85
CA ALA A 185 -0.51 21.65 4.07
C ALA A 185 -1.45 21.22 2.94
N SER A 186 -2.76 21.11 3.17
CA SER A 186 -3.75 20.79 2.12
C SER A 186 -3.66 21.74 0.94
N LYS A 187 -3.59 23.05 1.21
CA LYS A 187 -3.39 24.08 0.18
C LYS A 187 -2.07 23.94 -0.57
N TYR A 188 -0.96 23.76 0.15
CA TYR A 188 0.37 23.71 -0.47
C TYR A 188 0.58 22.44 -1.28
N LEU A 189 0.03 21.32 -0.82
CA LEU A 189 0.20 20.01 -1.44
C LEU A 189 -0.83 19.72 -2.54
N ALA A 190 -1.87 20.54 -2.70
CA ALA A 190 -2.86 20.39 -3.77
C ALA A 190 -2.21 20.35 -5.17
N TYR A 191 -1.30 21.30 -5.47
CA TYR A 191 -0.60 21.36 -6.75
C TYR A 191 0.28 20.13 -7.05
N PRO A 192 1.25 19.72 -6.20
CA PRO A 192 2.07 18.53 -6.48
C PRO A 192 1.23 17.25 -6.51
N THR A 193 0.16 17.17 -5.72
CA THR A 193 -0.76 16.03 -5.74
C THR A 193 -1.55 15.94 -7.05
N ARG A 194 -2.11 17.07 -7.53
CA ARG A 194 -2.74 17.16 -8.86
C ARG A 194 -1.78 16.70 -9.95
N LYS A 195 -0.53 17.17 -9.90
CA LYS A 195 0.50 16.81 -10.88
C LYS A 195 0.72 15.29 -10.92
N ILE A 196 0.85 14.65 -9.77
CA ILE A 196 1.02 13.19 -9.67
C ILE A 196 -0.20 12.47 -10.24
N ILE A 197 -1.41 12.82 -9.81
CA ILE A 197 -2.65 12.17 -10.27
C ILE A 197 -2.80 12.28 -11.79
N ASN A 198 -2.60 13.48 -12.35
CA ASN A 198 -2.69 13.68 -13.80
C ASN A 198 -1.60 12.90 -14.54
N ASN A 199 -0.37 12.87 -14.04
CA ASN A 199 0.71 12.13 -14.69
C ASN A 199 0.50 10.61 -14.62
N ILE A 200 -0.15 10.08 -13.58
CA ILE A 200 -0.58 8.67 -13.55
C ILE A 200 -1.64 8.44 -14.63
N PHE A 201 -2.65 9.32 -14.70
CA PHE A 201 -3.74 9.23 -15.67
C PHE A 201 -3.23 9.24 -17.12
N GLU A 202 -2.34 10.18 -17.43
CA GLU A 202 -1.78 10.40 -18.77
C GLU A 202 -0.67 9.42 -19.16
N SER A 203 -0.11 8.68 -18.18
CA SER A 203 0.92 7.68 -18.44
C SER A 203 0.44 6.72 -19.53
N LYS A 204 1.29 6.34 -20.49
CA LYS A 204 0.94 5.31 -21.50
C LYS A 204 1.51 3.94 -21.15
N ASP A 205 2.40 3.92 -20.18
CA ASP A 205 3.24 2.77 -19.87
C ASP A 205 2.64 1.90 -18.74
N ILE A 206 1.60 2.39 -18.06
CA ILE A 206 0.86 1.64 -17.03
C ILE A 206 -0.48 1.18 -17.60
N ASP A 207 -0.88 -0.05 -17.31
CA ASP A 207 -2.20 -0.55 -17.67
C ASP A 207 -3.33 0.25 -16.96
N LEU A 208 -4.50 0.31 -17.61
CA LEU A 208 -5.63 1.10 -17.14
C LEU A 208 -6.13 0.65 -15.76
N SER A 209 -6.06 -0.65 -15.46
CA SER A 209 -6.46 -1.20 -14.15
C SER A 209 -5.62 -0.60 -13.03
N TYR A 210 -4.29 -0.75 -13.10
CA TYR A 210 -3.32 -0.23 -12.14
C TYR A 210 -3.38 1.29 -12.01
N LYS A 211 -3.54 2.02 -13.13
CA LYS A 211 -3.68 3.49 -13.10
C LYS A 211 -4.83 3.93 -12.20
N LYS A 212 -6.01 3.34 -12.38
CA LYS A 212 -7.20 3.71 -11.61
C LYS A 212 -7.00 3.42 -10.11
N VAL A 213 -6.43 2.25 -9.78
CA VAL A 213 -6.12 1.90 -8.38
C VAL A 213 -5.18 2.93 -7.78
N LEU A 214 -4.06 3.21 -8.46
CA LEU A 214 -3.00 4.07 -7.95
C LEU A 214 -3.47 5.53 -7.82
N MET A 215 -4.22 6.05 -8.80
CA MET A 215 -4.82 7.39 -8.72
C MET A 215 -5.74 7.52 -7.52
N LYS A 216 -6.67 6.57 -7.35
CA LYS A 216 -7.63 6.58 -6.24
C LYS A 216 -6.91 6.42 -4.89
N ALA A 217 -5.90 5.55 -4.83
CA ALA A 217 -5.07 5.37 -3.66
C ALA A 217 -4.30 6.64 -3.27
N PHE A 218 -3.70 7.34 -4.23
CA PHE A 218 -2.98 8.60 -3.96
C PHE A 218 -3.93 9.71 -3.49
N TYR A 219 -5.13 9.80 -4.08
CA TYR A 219 -6.18 10.71 -3.61
C TYR A 219 -6.62 10.37 -2.17
N ILE A 220 -6.89 9.10 -1.85
CA ILE A 220 -7.25 8.69 -0.48
C ILE A 220 -6.11 9.01 0.50
N ALA A 221 -4.88 8.67 0.15
CA ALA A 221 -3.69 8.94 0.97
C ALA A 221 -3.54 10.44 1.29
N PHE A 222 -3.85 11.32 0.34
CA PHE A 222 -3.88 12.76 0.57
C PHE A 222 -4.85 13.15 1.68
N GLY A 223 -6.09 12.67 1.63
CA GLY A 223 -7.07 12.93 2.70
C GLY A 223 -6.65 12.34 4.03
N ASN A 224 -6.17 11.09 4.05
CA ASN A 224 -5.71 10.44 5.28
C ASN A 224 -4.60 11.24 5.97
N LYS A 225 -3.65 11.82 5.21
CA LYS A 225 -2.55 12.63 5.75
C LYS A 225 -2.94 14.07 6.10
N LEU A 226 -4.10 14.55 5.64
CA LEU A 226 -4.51 15.96 5.71
C LEU A 226 -5.94 16.13 6.26
N GLU A 227 -6.33 15.24 7.18
CA GLU A 227 -7.61 15.33 7.92
C GLU A 227 -8.85 15.40 7.01
N ASN A 228 -8.81 14.71 5.87
CA ASN A 228 -9.85 14.71 4.84
C ASN A 228 -10.14 16.09 4.22
N ASP A 229 -9.22 17.06 4.34
CA ASP A 229 -9.36 18.36 3.67
C ASP A 229 -8.98 18.27 2.18
N TYR A 230 -9.96 17.89 1.36
CA TYR A 230 -9.84 17.81 -0.10
C TYR A 230 -10.11 19.13 -0.82
N SER A 231 -10.43 20.22 -0.11
CA SER A 231 -10.98 21.45 -0.71
C SER A 231 -10.10 21.98 -1.86
N TYR A 232 -8.84 22.29 -1.55
CA TYR A 232 -7.88 22.81 -2.53
C TYR A 232 -7.51 21.81 -3.62
N LEU A 233 -7.45 20.51 -3.30
CA LEU A 233 -7.13 19.49 -4.31
C LEU A 233 -8.28 19.32 -5.31
N ASN A 234 -9.53 19.36 -4.84
CA ASN A 234 -10.70 19.25 -5.71
C ASN A 234 -10.85 20.47 -6.64
N GLU A 235 -10.44 21.66 -6.20
CA GLU A 235 -10.37 22.86 -7.06
C GLU A 235 -9.32 22.74 -8.17
N GLU A 236 -8.22 22.04 -7.87
CA GLU A 236 -7.10 21.82 -8.78
C GLU A 236 -7.39 20.71 -9.82
N LEU A 237 -8.17 19.68 -9.45
CA LEU A 237 -8.48 18.55 -10.33
C LEU A 237 -9.58 18.91 -11.33
N ASN A 238 -9.45 18.43 -12.58
CA ASN A 238 -10.49 18.59 -13.59
C ASN A 238 -11.67 17.63 -13.32
N THR A 239 -12.82 17.93 -13.95
CA THR A 239 -14.07 17.17 -13.77
C THR A 239 -13.94 15.70 -14.16
N ASP A 240 -13.19 15.38 -15.23
CA ASP A 240 -13.02 14.02 -15.71
C ASP A 240 -12.25 13.16 -14.70
N THR A 241 -11.15 13.68 -14.17
CA THR A 241 -10.36 13.01 -13.13
C THR A 241 -11.19 12.83 -11.85
N LEU A 242 -11.95 13.85 -11.43
CA LEU A 242 -12.83 13.73 -10.27
C LEU A 242 -13.92 12.68 -10.46
N THR A 243 -14.46 12.53 -11.67
CA THR A 243 -15.46 11.51 -11.99
C THR A 243 -14.85 10.12 -11.80
N ILE A 244 -13.68 9.87 -12.39
CA ILE A 244 -12.96 8.60 -12.26
C ILE A 244 -12.63 8.27 -10.79
N LEU A 245 -12.24 9.27 -9.99
CA LEU A 245 -11.92 9.06 -8.58
C LEU A 245 -13.15 8.71 -7.74
N ARG A 246 -14.32 9.23 -8.11
CA ARG A 246 -15.60 9.03 -7.40
C ARG A 246 -16.33 7.76 -7.82
N ASP A 247 -16.06 7.24 -9.01
CA ASP A 247 -16.65 5.99 -9.47
C ASP A 247 -16.21 4.81 -8.60
N ASP A 248 -17.19 3.98 -8.19
CA ASP A 248 -16.96 2.68 -7.59
C ASP A 248 -16.70 1.66 -8.69
N PHE A 249 -15.43 1.52 -9.07
CA PHE A 249 -15.04 0.49 -10.02
C PHE A 249 -15.07 -0.89 -9.34
N PRO A 250 -15.84 -1.87 -9.88
CA PRO A 250 -15.48 -3.26 -9.67
C PRO A 250 -14.13 -3.47 -10.37
N MET A 251 -13.08 -3.77 -9.61
CA MET A 251 -11.80 -4.12 -10.19
C MET A 251 -11.65 -5.63 -10.25
N VAL A 252 -11.18 -6.10 -11.39
CA VAL A 252 -11.12 -7.49 -11.81
C VAL A 252 -9.66 -7.90 -11.84
N PHE A 253 -9.38 -8.99 -11.11
CA PHE A 253 -8.41 -10.00 -11.50
C PHE A 253 -9.22 -11.27 -11.79
#